data_AF-A0A964KFF9-F1
#
_entry.id   AF-A0A964KFF9-F1
#
_cell.length_a   1.000
_cell.length_b   1.000
_cell.length_c   1.000
_cell.angle_alpha   90.00
_cell.angle_beta   90.00
_cell.angle_gamma   90.00
#
_symmetry.space_group_name_H-M   'P 1'
#
loop_
_entity.id
_entity.type
_entity.pdbx_description
1 polymer ?
#
loop_
_entity_poly.entity_id
_entity_poly.type
_entity_poly.pdbx_seq_one_letter_code
_entity_poly.pdbx_strand_id
1 'polypeptide(L)' 'MLPKFIYDALPYLVAITGASAALIVYNRFAVVSGFVLIVLALVIVHMRLDSRTRRVSQLEGELLRLRAGRARAR' A
#
# COMPACT_ATOMS: atom_id res chain seq x y z
N MET A 1 -19.64 3.22 -5.97
CA MET A 1 -18.47 3.36 -5.09
C MET A 1 -17.88 1.97 -4.90
N LEU A 2 -16.69 1.70 -5.45
CA LEU A 2 -16.06 0.39 -5.28
C LEU A 2 -15.84 0.11 -3.78
N PRO A 3 -16.21 -1.07 -3.27
CA PRO A 3 -16.00 -1.44 -1.87
C PRO A 3 -14.53 -1.23 -1.49
N LYS A 4 -14.29 -0.46 -0.43
CA LYS A 4 -12.94 -0.12 0.06
C LYS A 4 -12.07 -1.37 0.30
N PHE A 5 -12.71 -2.48 0.66
CA PHE A 5 -12.07 -3.79 0.81
C PHE A 5 -11.42 -4.29 -0.49
N ILE A 6 -12.09 -4.16 -1.63
CA ILE A 6 -11.56 -4.60 -2.94
C ILE A 6 -10.35 -3.74 -3.32
N TYR A 7 -10.41 -2.45 -3.02
CA TYR A 7 -9.30 -1.53 -3.30
C TYR A 7 -8.07 -1.78 -2.41
N ASP A 8 -8.29 -2.27 -1.19
CA ASP A 8 -7.22 -2.67 -0.26
C ASP A 8 -6.64 -4.05 -0.61
N ALA A 9 -7.46 -4.98 -1.12
CA ALA A 9 -7.05 -6.31 -1.55
C ALA A 9 -6.38 -6.35 -2.94
N LEU A 10 -6.62 -5.33 -3.78
CA LEU A 10 -6.16 -5.25 -5.17
C LEU A 10 -4.67 -5.57 -5.38
N PRO A 11 -3.71 -4.96 -4.66
CA PRO A 11 -2.29 -5.26 -4.88
C PRO A 11 -1.94 -6.71 -4.50
N TYR A 12 -2.61 -7.29 -3.52
CA TYR A 12 -2.39 -8.68 -3.12
C TYR A 12 -2.95 -9.64 -4.18
N LEU A 13 -4.12 -9.35 -4.75
CA LEU A 13 -4.67 -10.13 -5.86
C LEU A 13 -3.74 -10.09 -7.07
N VAL A 14 -3.22 -8.91 -7.43
CA VAL A 14 -2.27 -8.74 -8.53
C VAL A 14 -0.97 -9.52 -8.27
N ALA A 15 -0.45 -9.49 -7.04
CA ALA A 15 0.74 -10.25 -6.67
C ALA A 15 0.50 -11.78 -6.75
N ILE A 16 -0.66 -12.25 -6.29
CA ILE A 16 -1.04 -13.68 -6.36
C ILE A 16 -1.19 -14.12 -7.81
N THR A 17 -1.82 -13.31 -8.67
CA THR A 17 -1.96 -13.60 -10.10
C THR A 17 -0.61 -13.60 -10.82
N GLY A 18 0.29 -12.65 -10.49
CA GLY A 18 1.63 -12.62 -11.04
C GLY A 18 2.49 -13.82 -10.61
N ALA A 19 2.39 -14.22 -9.34
CA ALA A 19 3.11 -15.37 -8.80
C ALA A 19 2.59 -16.70 -9.38
N SER A 20 1.28 -16.86 -9.53
CA SER A 20 0.71 -18.05 -10.15
C SER A 20 1.06 -18.16 -11.63
N ALA A 21 1.06 -17.04 -12.37
CA ALA A 21 1.50 -17.00 -13.75
C ALA A 21 2.99 -17.35 -13.91
N ALA A 22 3.84 -16.94 -12.96
CA ALA A 22 5.27 -17.24 -12.98
C ALA A 22 5.61 -18.69 -12.60
N LEU A 23 4.80 -19.34 -11.74
CA LEU A 23 5.09 -20.70 -11.25
C LEU A 23 4.45 -21.81 -12.10
N ILE A 24 3.28 -21.56 -12.69
CA ILE A 24 2.50 -22.61 -13.39
C ILE A 24 2.89 -22.69 -14.87
N VAL A 25 3.31 -21.57 -15.47
CA VAL A 25 3.55 -21.49 -16.90
C VAL A 25 5.05 -21.65 -17.18
N TYR A 26 5.44 -22.77 -17.79
CA TYR A 26 6.81 -23.01 -18.31
C TYR A 26 7.21 -22.11 -19.50
N ASN A 27 6.50 -21.00 -19.70
CA ASN A 27 6.75 -20.04 -20.76
C ASN A 27 7.53 -18.85 -20.20
N ARG A 28 8.73 -18.61 -20.76
CA ARG A 28 9.61 -17.49 -20.34
C ARG A 28 8.91 -16.14 -20.39
N PHE A 29 8.01 -15.91 -21.34
CA PHE A 29 7.24 -14.67 -21.42
C PHE A 29 6.27 -14.49 -20.25
N ALA A 30 5.63 -15.58 -19.79
CA ALA A 30 4.70 -15.54 -18.66
C ALA A 30 5.42 -15.25 -17.34
N VAL A 31 6.61 -15.81 -17.17
CA VAL A 31 7.48 -15.55 -16.01
C VAL A 31 7.86 -14.07 -15.93
N VAL A 32 8.30 -13.46 -17.05
CA VAL A 32 8.67 -12.04 -17.09
C VAL A 32 7.46 -11.15 -16.79
N SER A 33 6.30 -11.43 -17.38
CA SER A 33 5.08 -10.67 -17.08
C SER A 33 4.62 -10.82 -15.63
N GLY A 34 4.75 -12.01 -15.05
CA GLY A 34 4.44 -12.27 -13.66
C GLY A 34 5.33 -11.47 -12.71
N PHE A 35 6.63 -11.38 -13.03
CA PHE A 35 7.58 -10.59 -12.27
C PHE A 35 7.26 -9.09 -12.31
N VAL A 36 6.90 -8.56 -13.49
CA VAL A 36 6.47 -7.16 -13.64
C VAL A 36 5.23 -6.88 -12.79
N LEU A 37 4.25 -7.79 -12.78
CA LEU A 37 3.04 -7.65 -11.95
C LEU A 37 3.35 -7.65 -10.45
N ILE A 38 4.28 -8.51 -10.00
CA ILE A 38 4.73 -8.55 -8.61
C ILE A 38 5.41 -7.22 -8.21
N VAL A 39 6.31 -6.72 -9.04
CA VAL A 39 7.00 -5.43 -8.80
C VAL A 39 5.99 -4.29 -8.73
N LEU A 40 5.03 -4.25 -9.66
CA LEU A 40 3.97 -3.25 -9.68
C LEU A 40 3.12 -3.30 -8.40
N ALA A 41 2.74 -4.49 -7.96
CA ALA A 41 2.03 -4.69 -6.69
C ALA A 41 2.84 -4.16 -5.49
N LEU A 42 4.15 -4.43 -5.47
CA LEU A 42 5.04 -3.97 -4.41
C LEU A 42 5.13 -2.43 -4.35
N VAL A 43 5.24 -1.78 -5.50
CA VAL A 43 5.25 -0.31 -5.62
C VAL A 43 3.95 0.29 -5.10
N ILE A 44 2.80 -0.28 -5.49
CA ILE A 44 1.48 0.18 -5.02
C ILE A 44 1.37 0.06 -3.50
N VAL A 45 1.84 -1.06 -2.92
CA VAL A 45 1.87 -1.25 -1.46
C VAL A 45 2.78 -0.21 -0.80
N HIS A 46 3.96 0.04 -1.36
CA HIS A 46 4.91 1.01 -0.82
C HIS A 46 4.32 2.43 -0.81
N MET A 47 3.74 2.90 -1.93
CA MET A 47 3.10 4.21 -2.00
C MET A 47 1.92 4.35 -1.02
N ARG A 48 1.20 3.25 -0.79
CA ARG A 48 0.09 3.20 0.16
C ARG A 48 0.56 3.26 1.60
N LEU A 49 1.67 2.60 1.94
CA LEU A 49 2.31 2.70 3.25
C LEU A 49 2.80 4.12 3.50
N ASP A 50 3.51 4.71 2.54
CA ASP A 50 3.96 6.11 2.62
C ASP A 50 2.81 7.09 2.86
N SER A 51 1.71 6.90 2.13
CA SER A 51 0.51 7.73 2.31
C SER A 51 -0.10 7.59 3.71
N ARG A 52 -0.07 6.40 4.30
CA ARG A 52 -0.53 6.17 5.68
C ARG A 52 0.44 6.80 6.69
N THR A 53 1.74 6.63 6.51
CA THR A 53 2.78 7.21 7.38
C THR A 53 2.71 8.74 7.41
N ARG A 54 2.49 9.38 6.26
CA ARG A 54 2.29 10.84 6.18
C ARG A 54 1.04 11.31 6.92
N ARG A 55 -0.06 10.54 6.86
CA ARG A 55 -1.29 10.89 7.60
C ARG A 55 -1.10 10.75 9.11
N VAL A 56 -0.39 9.71 9.56
CA VAL A 56 -0.11 9.50 10.99
C VAL A 56 0.76 10.64 11.55
N SER A 57 1.84 11.00 10.85
CA SER A 57 2.72 12.10 11.27
C SER A 57 2.00 13.46 11.33
N GLN A 58 1.05 13.72 10.42
CA GLN A 58 0.21 14.92 10.49
C GLN A 58 -0.69 14.95 11.74
N LEU A 59 -1.32 13.81 12.06
CA LEU A 59 -2.15 13.68 13.26
C LEU A 59 -1.34 13.84 14.55
N GLU A 60 -0.13 13.30 14.60
CA GLU A 60 0.79 13.48 15.74
C GLU A 60 1.18 14.95 15.92
N GLY A 61 1.49 15.66 14.83
CA GLY A 61 1.78 17.09 14.86
C GLY A 61 0.59 17.92 15.36
N GLU A 62 -0.63 17.57 14.98
CA GLU A 62 -1.85 18.24 15.43
C GLU A 62 -2.13 17.97 16.92
N LEU A 63 -1.97 16.73 17.38
CA LEU A 63 -2.08 16.34 18.78
C LEU A 63 -1.07 17.09 19.66
N LEU A 64 0.17 17.26 19.20
CA LEU A 64 1.20 18.02 19.92
C LEU A 64 0.82 19.49 20.04
N ARG A 65 0.27 20.10 18.97
CA ARG A 65 -0.23 21.49 19.00
C ARG A 65 -1.39 21.66 19.98
N LEU A 66 -2.33 20.73 19.99
CA LEU A 66 -3.47 20.74 20.92
C LEU A 66 -3.03 20.58 22.38
N ARG A 67 -2.06 19.69 22.65
CA ARG A 67 -1.48 19.54 24.00
C ARG A 67 -0.74 20.81 24.44
N ALA A 68 0.04 21.43 23.56
CA ALA A 68 0.75 22.66 23.85
C ALA A 68 -0.19 23.85 24.11
N GLY A 69 -1.30 23.96 23.36
CA GLY A 69 -2.35 24.95 23.60
C GLY A 69 -3.05 24.75 24.94
N ARG A 70 -3.34 23.49 25.31
CA ARG A 70 -3.98 23.15 26.58
C ARG A 70 -3.07 23.41 27.80
N ALA A 71 -1.77 23.28 27.65
CA ALA A 71 -0.79 23.57 28.69
C ALA A 71 -0.60 25.07 28.95
N ARG A 72 -0.90 25.95 27.98
CA ARG A 72 -0.83 27.42 28.13
C ARG A 72 -2.11 28.04 28.69
N ALA A 73 -3.22 27.30 28.69
CA ALA A 73 -4.51 27.76 29.19
C ALA A 73 -4.74 27.42 30.68
N ARG A 74 -3.75 26.80 31.34
CA ARG A 74 -3.66 26.60 32.79
C ARG A 74 -2.54 27.47 33.33
#